data_AF-A0A093G8Y9-F1
#
_entry.id   AF-A0A093G8Y9-F1
#
_cell.length_a   1.000
_cell.length_b   1.000
_cell.length_c   1.000
_cell.angle_alpha   90.00
_cell.angle_beta   90.00
_cell.angle_gamma   90.00
#
_symmetry.space_group_name_H-M   'P 1'
#
loop_
_entity.id
_entity.type
_entity.pdbx_description
1 polymer ?
#
loop_
_entity_poly.entity_id
_entity_poly.type
_entity_poly.pdbx_seq_one_letter_code
_entity_poly.pdbx_strand_id
1 'polypeptide(L)' 'AAVGCVVGPWGPWSGCSSLCGVGSKTRSRQVTIPPRHGGEPCPDLKQRRGCLGEHPACRTAK' A
#
# COMPACT_ATOMS: atom_id res chain seq x y z
N ALA A 1 -17.37 7.82 25.56
CA ALA A 1 -16.59 8.73 24.68
C ALA A 1 -16.48 8.10 23.30
N ALA A 2 -16.49 8.90 22.23
CA ALA A 2 -16.24 8.41 20.88
C ALA A 2 -14.74 8.07 20.71
N VAL A 3 -14.46 6.96 20.03
CA VAL A 3 -13.08 6.52 19.75
C VAL A 3 -12.91 6.51 18.23
N GLY A 4 -12.01 7.36 17.74
CA GLY A 4 -11.66 7.39 16.31
C GLY A 4 -10.85 6.15 15.92
N CYS A 5 -10.92 5.78 14.65
CA CYS A 5 -10.14 4.65 14.15
C CYS A 5 -8.64 4.91 14.25
N VAL A 6 -7.90 3.98 14.84
CA VAL A 6 -6.43 3.99 14.86
C VAL A 6 -5.91 2.89 13.94
N VAL A 7 -4.94 3.23 13.11
CA VAL A 7 -4.32 2.33 12.15
C VAL A 7 -2.84 2.17 12.49
N GLY A 8 -2.32 0.97 12.23
CA GLY A 8 -0.91 0.66 12.41
C GLY A 8 -0.02 1.26 11.30
N PRO A 9 1.29 1.02 11.40
CA PRO A 9 2.22 1.43 10.36
C PRO A 9 1.92 0.71 9.04
N TRP A 10 2.36 1.31 7.94
CA TRP A 10 2.32 0.67 6.64
C TRP A 10 3.21 -0.56 6.60
N GLY A 11 2.69 -1.65 6.04
CA GLY A 11 3.48 -2.80 5.63
C GLY A 11 4.44 -2.47 4.48
N PRO A 12 5.30 -3.42 4.11
CA PRO A 12 6.20 -3.26 2.98
C PRO A 12 5.41 -3.06 1.67
N TRP A 13 6.06 -2.38 0.72
CA TRP A 13 5.54 -2.34 -0.64
C TRP A 13 5.65 -3.73 -1.28
N SER A 14 4.62 -4.10 -2.04
CA SER A 14 4.67 -5.23 -2.96
C SER A 14 5.75 -5.03 -4.01
N GLY A 15 6.09 -6.10 -4.72
CA GLY A 15 6.82 -6.00 -5.99
C GLY A 15 6.12 -5.04 -6.96
N CYS A 16 6.90 -4.49 -7.89
CA CYS A 16 6.34 -3.71 -8.99
C CYS A 16 5.51 -4.63 -9.88
N SER A 17 4.30 -4.19 -10.26
CA SER A 17 3.39 -4.96 -11.10
C SER A 17 3.95 -5.22 -12.49
N SER A 18 4.81 -4.31 -12.96
CA SER A 18 5.50 -4.45 -14.24
C SER A 18 6.90 -4.98 -13.98
N LEU A 19 7.26 -6.03 -14.71
CA LEU A 19 8.61 -6.58 -14.70
C LEU A 19 9.61 -5.60 -15.32
N CYS A 20 9.17 -4.88 -16.37
CA CYS A 20 9.93 -3.93 -17.15
C CYS A 20 9.19 -2.59 -17.25
N GLY A 21 9.89 -1.46 -17.09
CA GLY A 21 9.33 -0.13 -17.36
C GLY A 21 8.24 0.28 -16.36
N VAL A 22 7.28 1.10 -16.78
CA VAL A 22 6.29 1.69 -15.85
C VAL A 22 5.35 0.63 -15.28
N GLY A 23 5.25 0.60 -13.96
CA GLY A 23 4.32 -0.25 -13.22
C GLY A 23 3.78 0.41 -11.96
N SER A 24 3.12 -0.39 -11.13
CA SER A 24 2.59 0.07 -9.85
C SER A 24 2.89 -0.93 -8.74
N LYS A 25 3.09 -0.43 -7.53
CA LYS A 25 3.22 -1.26 -6.34
C LYS A 25 2.20 -0.85 -5.30
N THR A 26 1.80 -1.79 -4.46
CA THR A 26 0.78 -1.59 -3.44
C THR A 26 1.32 -1.93 -2.06
N ARG A 27 0.79 -1.29 -1.03
CA ARG A 27 1.02 -1.67 0.36
C ARG A 27 -0.27 -1.55 1.15
N SER A 28 -0.34 -2.27 2.26
CA SER A 28 -1.49 -2.26 3.16
C SER A 28 -1.06 -1.96 4.60
N ARG A 29 -2.00 -1.47 5.40
CA ARG A 29 -1.88 -1.35 6.86
C ARG A 29 -3.15 -1.89 7.51
N GLN A 30 -3.02 -2.27 8.77
CA GLN A 30 -4.12 -2.84 9.54
C GLN A 30 -4.71 -1.80 10.50
N VAL A 31 -5.99 -1.96 10.82
CA VAL A 31 -6.64 -1.21 11.89
C VAL A 31 -6.19 -1.80 13.23
N THR A 32 -5.60 -0.97 14.09
CA THR A 32 -5.23 -1.37 15.45
C THR A 32 -6.38 -1.14 16.43
N ILE A 33 -7.17 -0.08 16.22
CA ILE A 33 -8.36 0.22 17.02
C ILE A 33 -9.52 0.57 16.09
N PRO A 34 -10.60 -0.22 16.05
CA PRO A 34 -11.76 0.11 15.24
C PRO A 34 -12.52 1.31 15.82
N PRO A 35 -13.19 2.12 14.97
CA PRO A 35 -13.95 3.25 15.44
C PRO A 35 -15.15 2.81 16.28
N ARG A 36 -15.47 3.55 17.34
CA ARG A 36 -16.59 3.25 18.25
C ARG A 36 -17.40 4.49 18.61
N HIS A 37 -18.69 4.29 18.88
CA HIS A 37 -19.63 5.31 19.35
C HIS A 37 -19.65 6.58 18.47
N GLY A 38 -19.64 6.40 17.14
CA GLY A 38 -19.65 7.53 16.19
C GLY A 38 -18.30 8.24 16.03
N GLY A 39 -17.19 7.60 16.43
CA GLY A 39 -15.84 8.12 16.15
C GLY A 39 -15.48 8.06 14.65
N GLU A 40 -14.47 8.85 14.28
CA GLU A 40 -14.02 9.03 12.89
C GLU A 40 -13.70 7.69 12.20
N PRO A 41 -14.15 7.47 10.94
CA PRO A 41 -13.86 6.26 10.20
C PRO A 41 -12.36 6.07 9.95
N CYS A 42 -11.98 4.85 9.60
CA CYS A 42 -10.59 4.54 9.30
C CYS A 42 -10.10 5.26 8.04
N PRO A 43 -8.89 5.83 8.06
CA PRO A 43 -8.25 6.32 6.84
C PRO A 43 -7.90 5.16 5.92
N ASP A 44 -7.39 5.45 4.72
CA ASP A 44 -7.05 4.44 3.72
C ASP A 44 -6.16 3.33 4.29
N LEU A 45 -6.59 2.08 4.12
CA LEU A 45 -5.85 0.89 4.55
C LEU A 45 -4.95 0.32 3.45
N LYS A 46 -5.10 0.83 2.22
CA LYS A 46 -4.34 0.40 1.04
C LYS A 46 -3.79 1.64 0.34
N GLN A 47 -2.55 1.55 -0.13
CA GLN A 47 -1.92 2.60 -0.91
C GLN A 47 -1.33 2.01 -2.19
N ARG A 48 -1.44 2.75 -3.30
CA ARG A 48 -0.81 2.42 -4.58
C ARG A 48 0.12 3.54 -5.00
N ARG A 49 1.28 3.19 -5.55
CA ARG A 49 2.25 4.15 -6.09
C ARG A 49 2.87 3.62 -7.38
N GLY A 50 3.25 4.52 -8.29
CA GLY A 50 4.06 4.17 -9.45
C GLY A 50 5.43 3.59 -9.07
N CYS A 51 5.95 2.73 -9.93
CA CYS A 51 7.29 2.17 -9.87
C CYS A 51 7.83 1.91 -11.28
N LEU A 52 9.14 1.68 -11.37
CA LEU A 52 9.78 1.17 -12.58
C LEU A 52 10.20 -0.28 -12.34
N GLY A 53 9.79 -1.17 -13.24
CA GLY A 53 10.25 -2.54 -13.33
C GLY A 53 11.65 -2.55 -13.92
N GLU A 54 12.61 -2.93 -13.10
CA GLU A 54 14.04 -2.89 -13.40
C GLU A 54 14.65 -4.30 -13.42
N HIS A 55 13.84 -5.30 -13.80
CA HIS A 55 14.26 -6.69 -13.82
C HIS A 55 15.38 -6.93 -14.88
N PRO A 56 16.41 -7.74 -14.56
CA PRO A 56 17.52 -8.01 -15.48
C PRO A 56 17.10 -8.55 -16.85
N ALA A 57 16.07 -9.40 -16.90
CA ALA A 57 15.52 -9.94 -18.15
C ALA A 57 15.03 -8.85 -19.13
N CYS A 58 14.67 -7.66 -18.62
CA CYS A 58 14.26 -6.53 -19.45
C CYS A 58 15.42 -5.94 -20.26
N ARG A 59 16.67 -6.17 -19.82
CA ARG A 59 17.87 -5.65 -20.48
C ARG A 59 18.35 -6.56 -21.62
N THR A 60 17.96 -7.83 -21.59
CA THR A 60 18.39 -8.86 -22.56
C THR A 60 17.46 -8.95 -23.77
N ALA A 61 16.34 -8.24 -23.78
CA ALA A 61 15.39 -8.21 -24.90
C ALA A 61 15.84 -7.28 -26.04
N LYS A 62 17.15 -7.22 -26.32
CA LYS A 62 17.73 -6.39 -27.38
C LYS A 62 18.32 -7.25 -28.48
#